data_AF-A0A382M3D1-F1
#
_entry.id   AF-A0A382M3D1-F1
#
_cell.length_a   1.000
_cell.length_b   1.000
_cell.length_c   1.000
_cell.angle_alpha   90.00
_cell.angle_beta   90.00
_cell.angle_gamma   90.00
#
_symmetry.space_group_name_H-M   'P 1'
#
loop_
_entity.id
_entity.type
_entity.pdbx_description
1 polymer ?
#
loop_
_entity_poly.entity_id
_entity_poly.type
_entity_poly.pdbx_seq_one_letter_code
_entity_poly.pdbx_strand_id
1 'polypeptide(L)' 'MKILIPPSEGKAKILKPQNILFKDTGFVFEKYVKQVVRLLNLIDNEDLRSIYGTSQEKSELFHRQNEDIFKSRCAPAI' A
#
# COMPACT_ATOMS: atom_id res chain seq x y z
N MET A 1 -17.35 11.21 20.15
CA MET A 1 -15.88 11.26 20.22
C MET A 1 -15.31 10.51 19.02
N LYS A 2 -14.28 11.04 18.35
CA LYS A 2 -13.57 10.36 17.25
C LYS A 2 -12.14 10.08 17.71
N ILE A 3 -11.68 8.84 17.57
CA ILE A 3 -10.30 8.45 17.85
C ILE A 3 -9.61 8.28 16.51
N LEU A 4 -8.49 8.98 16.30
CA LEU A 4 -7.65 8.87 15.12
C LEU A 4 -6.36 8.16 15.53
N ILE A 5 -6.10 7.00 14.94
CA ILE A 5 -4.93 6.18 15.21
C ILE A 5 -4.06 6.19 13.95
N PRO A 6 -2.76 6.51 14.04
CA PRO A 6 -1.87 6.45 12.89
C PRO A 6 -1.70 5.01 12.42
N PRO A 7 -1.54 4.77 11.10
CA PRO A 7 -1.18 3.44 10.62
C PRO A 7 0.23 3.05 11.12
N SER A 8 0.43 1.75 11.32
CA SER A 8 1.77 1.18 11.59
C SER A 8 2.54 1.00 10.28
N GLU A 9 3.85 1.27 10.28
CA GLU A 9 4.74 0.90 9.18
C GLU A 9 4.88 -0.63 9.05
N GLY A 10 4.86 -1.33 10.18
CA GLY A 10 4.93 -2.78 10.23
C GLY A 10 3.57 -3.42 9.98
N LYS A 11 3.49 -4.29 8.97
CA LYS A 11 2.34 -5.17 8.75
C LYS A 11 2.50 -6.41 9.62
N ALA A 12 1.53 -6.67 10.50
CA ALA A 12 1.48 -7.94 11.22
C ALA A 12 1.39 -9.11 10.22
N LYS A 13 1.94 -10.27 10.60
CA LYS A 13 1.83 -11.48 9.78
C LYS A 13 0.34 -11.80 9.59
N ILE A 14 -0.13 -11.74 8.34
CA ILE A 14 -1.54 -12.01 8.03
C ILE A 14 -1.80 -13.49 8.30
N LEU A 15 -2.53 -13.79 9.37
CA LEU A 15 -2.91 -15.17 9.72
C LEU A 15 -4.05 -15.68 8.85
N LYS A 16 -4.96 -14.80 8.40
CA LYS A 16 -6.14 -15.13 7.60
C LYS A 16 -6.43 -14.01 6.58
N PRO A 17 -5.87 -14.07 5.37
CA PRO A 17 -6.19 -13.08 4.34
C PRO A 17 -7.66 -13.25 3.92
N GLN A 18 -8.35 -12.14 3.64
CA GLN A 18 -9.67 -12.23 3.02
C GLN A 18 -9.52 -12.72 1.57
N ASN A 19 -10.57 -13.37 1.05
CA ASN A 19 -10.58 -13.85 -0.33
C ASN A 19 -11.00 -12.75 -1.34
N ILE A 20 -11.13 -11.51 -0.88
CA ILE A 20 -11.45 -10.34 -1.69
C ILE A 20 -10.16 -9.63 -2.11
N LEU A 21 -10.13 -9.12 -3.34
CA LEU A 21 -9.05 -8.25 -3.80
C LEU A 21 -9.28 -6.82 -3.32
N PHE A 22 -8.22 -6.07 -3.09
CA PHE A 22 -8.33 -4.70 -2.59
C PHE A 22 -9.20 -3.81 -3.49
N LYS A 23 -9.10 -3.97 -4.81
CA LYS A 23 -9.91 -3.24 -5.80
C LYS A 23 -11.42 -3.46 -5.66
N ASP A 24 -11.84 -4.59 -5.10
CA ASP A 24 -13.24 -5.02 -5.02
C ASP A 24 -13.90 -4.61 -3.68
N THR A 25 -13.17 -3.92 -2.80
CA THR A 25 -13.65 -3.56 -1.44
C THR A 25 -14.61 -2.37 -1.40
N GLY A 26 -14.73 -1.59 -2.49
CA GLY A 26 -15.60 -0.41 -2.53
C GLY A 26 -15.18 0.70 -1.55
N PHE A 27 -13.89 0.82 -1.26
CA PHE A 27 -13.37 1.78 -0.28
C PHE A 27 -13.59 3.24 -0.71
N VAL A 28 -13.94 4.10 0.26
CA VAL A 28 -14.43 5.48 0.05
C VAL A 28 -13.45 6.37 -0.73
N PHE A 29 -12.14 6.12 -0.62
CA PHE A 29 -11.10 6.94 -1.23
C PHE A 29 -10.54 6.37 -2.55
N GLU A 30 -11.28 5.50 -3.24
CA GLU A 30 -10.85 4.83 -4.48
C GLU A 30 -10.22 5.77 -5.51
N LYS A 31 -10.88 6.90 -5.78
CA LYS A 31 -10.39 7.91 -6.73
C LYS A 31 -8.99 8.40 -6.37
N TYR A 32 -8.74 8.73 -5.10
CA TYR A 32 -7.47 9.29 -4.64
C TYR A 32 -6.37 8.22 -4.61
N VAL A 33 -6.69 7.01 -4.16
CA VAL A 33 -5.70 5.90 -4.16
C VAL A 33 -5.27 5.55 -5.59
N LYS A 34 -6.20 5.54 -6.57
CA LYS A 34 -5.83 5.35 -7.98
C LYS A 34 -4.90 6.44 -8.50
N GLN A 35 -5.09 7.70 -8.08
CA GLN A 35 -4.19 8.79 -8.46
C GLN A 35 -2.79 8.60 -7.88
N VAL A 36 -2.68 8.23 -6.60
CA VAL A 36 -1.40 7.93 -5.96
C VAL A 36 -0.68 6.78 -6.67
N VAL A 37 -1.37 5.66 -6.92
CA VAL A 37 -0.76 4.51 -7.62
C VAL A 37 -0.33 4.88 -9.05
N ARG A 38 -1.12 5.70 -9.76
CA ARG A 38 -0.72 6.19 -11.08
C ARG A 38 0.57 7.03 -11.01
N LEU A 39 0.73 7.87 -9.99
CA LEU A 39 1.95 8.64 -9.80
C LEU A 39 3.14 7.74 -9.47
N LEU A 40 2.94 6.73 -8.62
CA LEU A 40 4.00 5.76 -8.29
C LEU A 40 4.52 5.05 -9.54
N ASN A 41 3.63 4.59 -10.43
CA ASN A 41 4.02 3.91 -11.69
C ASN A 41 4.81 4.80 -12.68
N LEU A 42 4.91 6.12 -12.44
CA LEU A 42 5.70 7.04 -13.27
C LEU A 42 7.10 7.28 -12.68
N ILE A 43 7.35 6.83 -11.45
CA ILE A 43 8.62 7.02 -10.76
C ILE A 43 9.58 5.91 -11.24
N ASP A 44 10.77 6.31 -11.68
CA ASP A 44 11.82 5.35 -12.00
C ASP A 44 12.34 4.69 -10.72
N ASN A 45 12.83 3.45 -10.82
CA ASN A 45 13.33 2.70 -9.66
C ASN A 45 14.69 3.25 -9.14
N GLU A 46 15.25 4.27 -9.80
CA GLU A 46 16.46 4.94 -9.37
C GLU A 46 16.20 5.78 -8.10
N ASP A 47 16.86 5.37 -7.01
CA ASP A 47 16.88 6.03 -5.69
C ASP A 47 15.52 6.21 -4.97
N LEU A 48 14.72 5.14 -4.95
CA LEU A 48 13.47 5.05 -4.18
C LEU A 48 13.62 5.28 -2.66
N ARG A 49 14.84 5.26 -2.13
CA ARG A 49 15.13 5.49 -0.69
C ARG A 49 14.64 6.85 -0.21
N SER A 50 14.69 7.86 -1.08
CA SER A 50 14.21 9.22 -0.78
C SER A 50 12.69 9.28 -0.53
N ILE A 51 11.94 8.36 -1.13
CA ILE A 51 10.47 8.27 -1.02
C ILE A 51 10.08 7.41 0.18
N TYR A 52 10.72 6.25 0.34
CA TYR A 52 10.33 5.25 1.35
C TYR A 52 11.11 5.35 2.67
N GLY A 53 12.20 6.11 2.72
CA GLY A 53 12.98 6.32 3.95
C GLY A 53 13.64 5.07 4.52
N THR A 54 13.89 4.05 3.69
CA THR A 54 14.46 2.75 4.14
C THR A 54 15.56 2.26 3.18
N SER A 55 16.06 1.03 3.37
CA SER A 55 17.07 0.45 2.46
C SER A 55 16.55 0.35 1.02
N GLN A 56 17.45 0.34 0.04
CA GLN A 56 17.06 0.23 -1.39
C GLN A 56 16.19 -1.00 -1.64
N GLU A 57 16.62 -2.19 -1.18
CA GLU A 57 15.89 -3.44 -1.32
C GLU A 57 14.47 -3.38 -0.74
N LYS A 58 14.30 -2.81 0.46
CA LYS A 58 12.97 -2.64 1.07
C LYS A 58 12.13 -1.62 0.31
N SER A 59 12.77 -0.56 -0.20
CA SER A 59 12.09 0.49 -0.97
C SER A 59 11.54 -0.06 -2.28
N GLU A 60 12.32 -0.85 -3.02
CA GLU A 60 11.88 -1.54 -4.24
C GLU A 60 10.76 -2.54 -3.96
N LEU A 61 10.86 -3.30 -2.86
CA LEU A 61 9.81 -4.23 -2.45
C LEU A 61 8.50 -3.49 -2.14
N PHE A 62 8.55 -2.41 -1.36
CA PHE A 62 7.38 -1.59 -1.07
C PHE A 62 6.80 -0.93 -2.32
N HIS A 63 7.66 -0.44 -3.20
CA HIS A 63 7.25 0.15 -4.46
C HIS A 63 6.44 -0.83 -5.29
N ARG A 64 6.99 -2.02 -5.57
CA ARG A 64 6.28 -3.07 -6.31
C ARG A 64 4.96 -3.46 -5.64
N GLN A 65 4.94 -3.60 -4.31
CA GLN A 65 3.71 -3.90 -3.57
C GLN A 65 2.64 -2.82 -3.73
N ASN A 66 3.03 -1.54 -3.79
CA ASN A 66 2.12 -0.43 -3.98
C ASN A 66 1.61 -0.33 -5.43
N GLU A 67 2.46 -0.59 -6.42
CA GLU A 67 2.06 -0.66 -7.83
C GLU A 67 1.02 -1.78 -8.06
N ASP A 68 1.20 -2.94 -7.41
CA ASP A 68 0.32 -4.10 -7.54
C ASP A 68 -0.83 -4.16 -6.51
N ILE A 69 -1.08 -3.07 -5.76
CA ILE A 69 -2.03 -3.09 -4.64
C ILE A 69 -3.43 -3.56 -5.05
N PHE A 70 -3.89 -3.20 -6.24
CA PHE A 70 -5.22 -3.55 -6.75
C PHE A 70 -5.37 -5.03 -7.15
N LYS A 71 -4.26 -5.75 -7.34
CA LYS A 71 -4.23 -7.19 -7.61
C LYS A 71 -4.02 -8.02 -6.35
N SER A 72 -3.77 -7.35 -5.22
CA SER A 72 -3.44 -7.99 -3.95
C SER A 72 -4.70 -8.30 -3.15
N ARG A 73 -4.67 -9.43 -2.43
CA ARG A 73 -5.64 -9.69 -1.35
C ARG A 73 -5.38 -8.75 -0.18
N CYS A 74 -6.43 -8.42 0.56
CA CYS A 74 -6.34 -7.51 1.69
C CYS A 74 -6.80 -8.14 3.02
N ALA A 75 -6.53 -7.42 4.10
CA ALA A 75 -7.01 -7.70 5.44
C ALA A 75 -7.52 -6.40 6.08
N PRO A 76 -8.37 -6.47 7.12
CA PRO A 76 -8.81 -5.29 7.87
C PRO A 76 -7.63 -4.52 8.48
N ALA A 77 -7.73 -3.19 8.55
CA ALA A 77 -6.68 -2.28 9.04
C ALA A 77 -6.72 -2.03 10.56
N ILE A 78 -7.30 -2.96 11.35
CA ILE A 78 -7.56 -2.79 12.78
C ILE A 78 -6.43 -3.32 13.66
#